data_AF-A0A831XNA4-F1
#
_entry.id   AF-A0A831XNA4-F1
#
_cell.length_a   1.000
_cell.length_b   1.000
_cell.length_c   1.000
_cell.angle_alpha   90.00
_cell.angle_beta   90.00
_cell.angle_gamma   90.00
#
_symmetry.space_group_name_H-M   'P 1'
#
loop_
_entity.id
_entity.type
_entity.pdbx_description
1 polymer ?
#
loop_
_entity_poly.entity_id
_entity_poly.type
_entity_poly.pdbx_seq_one_letter_code
_entity_poly.pdbx_strand_id
1 'polypeptide(L)'
;MRKWLLWIITITIGFWVQGASAQPNKSASAPLREQLLRQKAALQQQKEAILELARSSGEEERDKEAEDYLETRRLLQTDLPQAPLPPRGYVALVKVEAVRRVDSEVLRAYPGSRPELHYYAVQARVLKVWHKEWYNPHKPFRVRAGDVLPLLWVACKRLRDGREVVAEPIWQEGQVCLVYELVPLPKSGDYLSGAAYLSENLSDYWWVIDTPDCGRLPRWSAPDDVLYRAQLEISRWYLRAWEVVREPTLRVVSPPAELLQVLDEEAGYHQLPEERSVRLAWVKQRVQDKSLPLWKRQRALVYWFFAPEEKAARLKGEESGGQAYARQQAEYLGFLWGLSEPLLQAFGLRAMLRCYSGRMYQSSPEAFAVWLSALEPFLAQNRPVEVRREAAAVLCYCLVYPARWGTARERALAYAEEVRSQWEQESDRIVRAYLGSVWMEILLEDIDRQIVEIDRQLEGLKRAER
;
A
#
# COMPACT_ATOMS: atom_id res chain seq x y z
N MET A 1 21.86 -29.76 -19.99
CA MET A 1 21.06 -29.92 -18.76
C MET A 1 19.90 -28.93 -18.65
N ARG A 2 20.09 -27.61 -18.77
CA ARG A 2 18.99 -26.60 -18.72
C ARG A 2 17.78 -26.89 -19.63
N LYS A 3 17.98 -27.25 -20.90
CA LYS A 3 16.89 -27.56 -21.85
C LYS A 3 16.05 -28.80 -21.49
N TRP A 4 16.62 -29.75 -20.73
CA TRP A 4 15.94 -31.00 -20.36
C TRP A 4 15.03 -30.82 -19.13
N LEU A 5 15.46 -30.02 -18.14
CA LEU A 5 14.62 -29.63 -17.00
C LEU A 5 13.39 -28.80 -17.43
N LEU A 6 13.59 -27.91 -18.40
CA LEU A 6 12.52 -27.07 -18.99
C LEU A 6 11.44 -27.89 -19.72
N TRP A 7 11.82 -28.97 -20.43
CA TRP A 7 10.87 -29.85 -21.13
C TRP A 7 10.02 -30.70 -20.19
N ILE A 8 10.57 -31.12 -19.04
CA ILE A 8 9.84 -31.89 -18.03
C ILE A 8 8.76 -31.03 -17.35
N ILE A 9 9.00 -29.74 -17.17
CA ILE A 9 8.04 -28.82 -16.55
C ILE A 9 6.85 -28.54 -17.50
N THR A 10 7.08 -28.29 -18.80
CA THR A 10 6.01 -27.99 -19.76
C THR A 10 5.12 -29.20 -20.12
N ILE A 11 5.66 -30.43 -20.13
CA ILE A 11 4.86 -31.63 -20.49
C ILE A 11 3.86 -32.03 -19.39
N THR A 12 4.12 -31.69 -18.12
CA THR A 12 3.29 -32.18 -17.01
C THR A 12 2.07 -31.29 -16.70
N ILE A 13 2.02 -30.08 -17.27
CA ILE A 13 0.94 -29.10 -17.04
C ILE A 13 -0.27 -29.35 -17.98
N GLY A 14 -0.09 -30.17 -19.04
CA GLY A 14 -1.06 -30.36 -20.12
C GLY A 14 -1.99 -31.59 -20.04
N PHE A 15 -2.01 -32.34 -18.95
CA PHE A 15 -2.97 -33.46 -18.78
C PHE A 15 -3.56 -33.39 -17.37
N TRP A 16 -4.78 -33.91 -17.20
CA TRP A 16 -5.47 -34.15 -15.92
C TRP A 16 -6.50 -33.10 -15.47
N VAL A 17 -7.46 -32.82 -16.34
CA VAL A 17 -8.86 -32.63 -15.93
C VAL A 17 -9.68 -33.74 -16.55
N GLN A 18 -10.07 -34.73 -15.75
CA GLN A 18 -11.27 -35.58 -15.86
C GLN A 18 -11.00 -36.94 -15.20
N GLY A 19 -11.53 -37.11 -13.99
CA GLY A 19 -11.51 -38.38 -13.30
C GLY A 19 -12.12 -38.28 -11.91
N ALA A 20 -13.42 -38.53 -11.85
CA ALA A 20 -14.22 -38.87 -10.67
C ALA A 20 -14.94 -37.72 -9.93
N SER A 21 -16.03 -37.25 -10.53
CA SER A 21 -17.24 -36.80 -9.82
C SER A 21 -18.11 -37.98 -9.33
N ALA A 22 -17.53 -39.15 -9.09
CA ALA A 22 -18.24 -40.34 -8.63
C ALA A 22 -17.99 -40.55 -7.14
N GLN A 23 -19.06 -40.69 -6.35
CA GLN A 23 -18.96 -41.07 -4.94
C GLN A 23 -18.08 -42.33 -4.81
N PRO A 24 -17.04 -42.33 -3.96
CA PRO A 24 -16.15 -43.46 -3.85
C PRO A 24 -16.87 -44.62 -3.15
N ASN A 25 -17.07 -45.72 -3.89
CA ASN A 25 -17.38 -47.03 -3.30
C ASN A 25 -16.21 -47.47 -2.39
N LYS A 26 -16.54 -48.05 -1.22
CA LYS A 26 -15.57 -48.47 -0.19
C LYS A 26 -14.46 -49.44 -0.66
N SER A 27 -14.60 -50.07 -1.82
CA SER A 27 -13.59 -50.98 -2.40
C SER A 27 -12.55 -50.29 -3.30
N ALA A 28 -12.70 -48.99 -3.60
CA ALA A 28 -11.82 -48.23 -4.49
C ALA A 28 -10.88 -47.24 -3.76
N SER A 29 -10.90 -47.18 -2.42
CA SER A 29 -10.20 -46.13 -1.65
C SER A 29 -8.67 -46.29 -1.59
N ALA A 30 -8.17 -47.52 -1.46
CA ALA A 30 -6.74 -47.82 -1.35
C ALA A 30 -5.92 -47.49 -2.61
N PRO A 31 -6.30 -47.94 -3.83
CA PRO A 31 -5.55 -47.61 -5.05
C PRO A 31 -5.62 -46.11 -5.40
N LEU A 32 -6.75 -45.45 -5.15
CA LEU A 32 -6.90 -44.01 -5.35
C LEU A 32 -6.01 -43.22 -4.37
N ARG A 33 -5.95 -43.63 -3.11
CA ARG A 33 -5.07 -43.03 -2.10
C ARG A 33 -3.60 -43.16 -2.47
N GLU A 34 -3.17 -44.33 -2.93
CA GLU A 34 -1.78 -44.53 -3.37
C GLU A 34 -1.44 -43.69 -4.60
N GLN A 35 -2.37 -43.58 -5.57
CA GLN A 35 -2.22 -42.70 -6.74
C GLN A 35 -2.07 -41.22 -6.33
N LEU A 36 -2.94 -40.72 -5.44
CA LEU A 36 -2.88 -39.34 -4.94
C LEU A 36 -1.58 -39.04 -4.19
N LEU A 37 -1.08 -39.98 -3.39
CA LEU A 37 0.22 -39.83 -2.70
C LEU A 37 1.40 -39.78 -3.67
N ARG A 38 1.39 -40.63 -4.72
CA ARG A 38 2.42 -40.59 -5.78
C ARG A 38 2.37 -39.27 -6.54
N GLN A 39 1.18 -38.77 -6.86
CA GLN A 39 0.99 -37.47 -7.52
C GLN A 39 1.52 -36.31 -6.66
N LYS A 40 1.19 -36.29 -5.37
CA LYS A 40 1.70 -35.28 -4.43
C LYS A 40 3.24 -35.27 -4.38
N ALA A 41 3.86 -36.45 -4.32
CA ALA A 41 5.31 -36.56 -4.31
C ALA A 41 5.95 -36.01 -5.62
N ALA A 42 5.35 -36.29 -6.77
CA ALA A 42 5.81 -35.77 -8.06
C ALA A 42 5.70 -34.24 -8.13
N LEU A 43 4.59 -33.66 -7.66
CA LEU A 43 4.40 -32.21 -7.58
C LEU A 43 5.42 -31.55 -6.65
N GLN A 44 5.73 -32.16 -5.50
CA GLN A 44 6.77 -31.67 -4.59
C GLN A 44 8.17 -31.69 -5.23
N GLN A 45 8.48 -32.73 -6.00
CA GLN A 45 9.74 -32.80 -6.76
C GLN A 45 9.82 -31.72 -7.84
N GLN A 46 8.71 -31.44 -8.54
CA GLN A 46 8.65 -30.35 -9.51
C GLN A 46 8.85 -28.98 -8.85
N LYS A 47 8.22 -28.76 -7.68
CA LYS A 47 8.41 -27.54 -6.90
C LYS A 47 9.88 -27.32 -6.56
N GLU A 48 10.54 -28.34 -6.02
CA GLU A 48 11.97 -28.25 -5.67
C GLU A 48 12.84 -28.02 -6.91
N ALA A 49 12.52 -28.63 -8.05
CA ALA A 49 13.25 -28.41 -9.30
C ALA A 49 13.15 -26.96 -9.81
N ILE A 50 11.99 -26.31 -9.66
CA ILE A 50 11.80 -24.89 -9.99
C ILE A 50 12.61 -24.00 -9.05
N LEU A 51 12.57 -24.28 -7.74
CA LEU A 51 13.35 -23.53 -6.75
C LEU A 51 14.86 -23.70 -6.98
N GLU A 52 15.31 -24.90 -7.34
CA GLU A 52 16.71 -25.16 -7.67
C GLU A 52 17.14 -24.45 -8.96
N LEU A 53 16.25 -24.33 -9.94
CA LEU A 53 16.50 -23.54 -11.13
C LEU A 53 16.76 -22.07 -10.74
N ALA A 54 15.93 -21.48 -9.86
CA ALA A 54 16.11 -20.12 -9.38
C ALA A 54 17.47 -19.91 -8.68
N ARG A 55 17.84 -20.85 -7.79
CA ARG A 55 19.14 -20.83 -7.09
C ARG A 55 20.31 -20.91 -8.07
N SER A 56 20.23 -21.81 -9.05
CA SER A 56 21.34 -22.12 -9.96
C SER A 56 21.45 -21.20 -11.19
N SER A 57 20.42 -20.39 -11.48
CA SER A 57 20.41 -19.48 -12.63
C SER A 57 20.98 -18.09 -12.33
N GLY A 58 21.27 -17.81 -11.06
CA GLY A 58 21.63 -16.48 -10.57
C GLY A 58 20.42 -15.56 -10.44
N GLU A 59 19.22 -16.13 -10.29
CA GLU A 59 17.97 -15.36 -10.22
C GLU A 59 17.86 -14.67 -8.86
N GLU A 60 18.31 -15.32 -7.78
CA GLU A 60 18.37 -14.69 -6.45
C GLU A 60 19.25 -13.41 -6.43
N GLU A 61 20.36 -13.40 -7.17
CA GLU A 61 21.21 -12.21 -7.29
C GLU A 61 20.52 -11.11 -8.10
N ARG A 62 19.85 -11.47 -9.20
CA ARG A 62 19.10 -10.53 -10.03
C ARG A 62 17.87 -9.97 -9.32
N ASP A 63 17.20 -10.77 -8.50
CA ASP A 63 16.07 -10.36 -7.67
C ASP A 63 16.54 -9.33 -6.64
N LYS A 64 17.69 -9.55 -6.00
CA LYS A 64 18.32 -8.52 -5.14
C LYS A 64 18.67 -7.25 -5.91
N GLU A 65 19.25 -7.35 -7.10
CA GLU A 65 19.52 -6.17 -7.95
C GLU A 65 18.22 -5.42 -8.31
N ALA A 66 17.12 -6.14 -8.54
CA ALA A 66 15.82 -5.58 -8.85
C ALA A 66 15.15 -4.93 -7.62
N GLU A 67 15.27 -5.53 -6.44
CA GLU A 67 14.85 -4.94 -5.17
C GLU A 67 15.64 -3.66 -4.88
N ASP A 68 16.97 -3.71 -4.97
CA ASP A 68 17.85 -2.54 -4.83
C ASP A 68 17.47 -1.43 -5.81
N TYR A 69 17.15 -1.78 -7.06
CA TYR A 69 16.68 -0.83 -8.07
C TYR A 69 15.37 -0.12 -7.66
N LEU A 70 14.44 -0.85 -7.02
CA LEU A 70 13.18 -0.26 -6.54
C LEU A 70 13.35 0.57 -5.27
N GLU A 71 14.28 0.21 -4.39
CA GLU A 71 14.52 0.88 -3.12
C GLU A 71 15.36 2.15 -3.27
N THR A 72 16.38 2.11 -4.13
CA THR A 72 17.36 3.22 -4.26
C THR A 72 16.86 4.37 -5.14
N ARG A 73 15.94 4.11 -6.07
CA ARG A 73 15.52 5.11 -7.05
C ARG A 73 14.39 5.98 -6.47
N ARG A 74 14.65 7.29 -6.32
CA ARG A 74 13.65 8.29 -5.92
C ARG A 74 12.40 8.23 -6.82
N LEU A 75 11.21 8.43 -6.23
CA LEU A 75 9.95 8.41 -6.98
C LEU A 75 9.94 9.55 -7.99
N LEU A 76 10.08 10.81 -7.55
CA LEU A 76 10.21 11.98 -8.42
C LEU A 76 11.67 12.17 -8.87
N GLN A 77 11.89 12.49 -10.15
CA GLN A 77 13.20 12.85 -10.69
C GLN A 77 13.51 14.32 -10.40
N THR A 78 13.71 14.62 -9.12
CA THR A 78 13.91 15.98 -8.61
C THR A 78 14.75 15.96 -7.34
N ASP A 79 15.45 17.06 -7.10
CA ASP A 79 16.15 17.33 -5.83
C ASP A 79 15.18 17.74 -4.72
N LEU A 80 13.92 18.06 -5.06
CA LEU A 80 12.89 18.38 -4.08
C LEU A 80 12.66 17.16 -3.16
N PRO A 81 12.36 17.40 -1.86
CA PRO A 81 11.96 16.34 -0.95
C PRO A 81 10.82 15.55 -1.56
N GLN A 82 10.93 14.22 -1.53
CA GLN A 82 9.79 13.36 -1.84
C GLN A 82 8.76 13.62 -0.75
N ALA A 83 7.79 14.50 -1.01
CA ALA A 83 6.66 14.59 -0.10
C ALA A 83 6.07 13.17 -0.05
N PRO A 84 5.95 12.58 1.14
CA PRO A 84 5.37 11.26 1.26
C PRO A 84 4.06 11.22 0.45
N LEU A 85 3.87 10.16 -0.35
CA LEU A 85 2.58 9.92 -0.99
C LEU A 85 1.53 10.01 0.12
N PRO A 86 0.43 10.78 -0.01
CA PRO A 86 -0.55 10.87 1.06
C PRO A 86 -0.93 9.46 1.51
N PRO A 87 -0.53 9.02 2.72
CA PRO A 87 -1.38 8.10 3.40
C PRO A 87 -2.72 8.84 3.54
N ARG A 88 -3.82 8.10 3.51
CA ARG A 88 -5.07 8.60 4.05
C ARG A 88 -4.80 9.05 5.49
N GLY A 89 -4.53 10.33 5.72
CA GLY A 89 -3.88 10.74 6.95
C GLY A 89 -3.61 12.23 6.99
N TYR A 90 -2.88 12.81 6.02
CA TYR A 90 -2.44 14.22 6.10
C TYR A 90 -3.57 15.20 6.41
N VAL A 91 -3.49 15.85 7.57
CA VAL A 91 -4.58 16.70 8.06
C VAL A 91 -4.30 18.17 7.79
N ALA A 92 -3.16 18.70 8.27
CA ALA A 92 -2.98 20.16 8.28
C ALA A 92 -1.53 20.67 8.30
N LEU A 93 -1.31 21.85 7.72
CA LEU A 93 -0.14 22.68 8.00
C LEU A 93 -0.54 23.67 9.09
N VAL A 94 0.23 23.75 10.17
CA VAL A 94 -0.09 24.64 11.29
C VAL A 94 1.06 25.58 11.61
N LYS A 95 0.73 26.74 12.16
CA LYS A 95 1.68 27.68 12.77
C LYS A 95 1.39 27.76 14.25
N VAL A 96 2.41 27.56 15.07
CA VAL A 96 2.31 27.76 16.52
C VAL A 96 2.13 29.23 16.83
N GLU A 97 1.06 29.54 17.53
CA GLU A 97 0.76 30.88 18.03
C GLU A 97 1.14 31.03 19.51
N ALA A 98 1.00 29.98 20.31
CA ALA A 98 1.36 30.02 21.72
C ALA A 98 1.61 28.62 22.28
N VAL A 99 2.39 28.54 23.35
CA VAL A 99 2.65 27.31 24.11
C VAL A 99 2.47 27.60 25.60
N ARG A 100 1.66 26.80 26.29
CA ARG A 100 1.36 26.97 27.72
C ARG A 100 1.34 25.63 28.44
N ARG A 101 1.91 25.56 29.64
CA ARG A 101 1.88 24.36 30.50
C ARG A 101 0.49 24.16 31.14
N VAL A 102 -0.03 22.91 31.13
CA VAL A 102 -1.42 22.56 31.48
C VAL A 102 -1.58 21.29 32.35
N ASP A 103 -0.55 20.90 33.09
CA ASP A 103 -0.53 19.66 33.89
C ASP A 103 -1.78 19.45 34.75
N SER A 104 -2.18 20.49 35.51
CA SER A 104 -3.31 20.40 36.44
C SER A 104 -4.68 20.35 35.74
N GLU A 105 -4.79 20.90 34.53
CA GLU A 105 -6.00 20.75 33.70
C GLU A 105 -6.11 19.32 33.17
N VAL A 106 -4.98 18.79 32.70
CA VAL A 106 -4.88 17.42 32.19
C VAL A 106 -5.17 16.40 33.28
N LEU A 107 -4.51 16.49 34.44
CA LEU A 107 -4.70 15.53 35.53
C LEU A 107 -6.12 15.58 36.12
N ARG A 108 -6.80 16.72 36.00
CA ARG A 108 -8.21 16.84 36.39
C ARG A 108 -9.14 16.14 35.38
N ALA A 109 -8.91 16.35 34.09
CA ALA A 109 -9.72 15.75 33.03
C ALA A 109 -9.42 14.25 32.84
N TYR A 110 -8.16 13.84 33.03
CA TYR A 110 -7.67 12.49 32.82
C TYR A 110 -6.83 12.04 34.03
N PRO A 111 -7.47 11.65 35.15
CA PRO A 111 -6.77 11.31 36.39
C PRO A 111 -5.76 10.16 36.30
N GLY A 112 -5.89 9.28 35.30
CA GLY A 112 -4.92 8.20 35.03
C GLY A 112 -3.62 8.66 34.35
N SER A 113 -3.53 9.92 33.92
CA SER A 113 -2.33 10.45 33.25
C SER A 113 -1.14 10.51 34.21
N ARG A 114 0.07 10.32 33.68
CA ARG A 114 1.31 10.27 34.48
C ARG A 114 1.65 11.63 35.12
N PRO A 115 1.55 11.77 36.46
CA PRO A 115 1.75 13.04 37.14
C PRO A 115 3.20 13.57 37.06
N GLU A 116 4.16 12.70 36.74
CA GLU A 116 5.58 13.06 36.58
C GLU A 116 5.92 13.74 35.24
N LEU A 117 5.00 13.74 34.27
CA LEU A 117 5.21 14.34 32.95
C LEU A 117 4.74 15.81 32.90
N HIS A 118 5.25 16.56 31.91
CA HIS A 118 4.79 17.91 31.63
C HIS A 118 3.91 17.94 30.38
N TYR A 119 2.75 18.56 30.54
CA TYR A 119 1.72 18.67 29.53
C TYR A 119 1.65 20.11 29.04
N TYR A 120 1.56 20.30 27.73
CA TYR A 120 1.53 21.61 27.10
C TYR A 120 0.33 21.73 26.17
N ALA A 121 -0.45 22.79 26.35
CA ALA A 121 -1.40 23.27 25.36
C ALA A 121 -0.66 24.15 24.35
N VAL A 122 -0.68 23.74 23.10
CA VAL A 122 -0.09 24.46 21.97
C VAL A 122 -1.23 25.03 21.13
N GLN A 123 -1.38 26.34 21.09
CA GLN A 123 -2.31 27.00 20.17
C GLN A 123 -1.68 27.01 18.80
N ALA A 124 -2.32 26.34 17.84
CA ALA A 124 -1.82 26.18 16.50
C ALA A 124 -2.85 26.69 15.49
N ARG A 125 -2.51 27.75 14.75
CA ARG A 125 -3.32 28.21 13.64
C ARG A 125 -3.14 27.28 12.45
N VAL A 126 -4.24 26.75 11.96
CA VAL A 126 -4.28 25.96 10.74
C VAL A 126 -4.05 26.90 9.57
N LEU A 127 -2.88 26.80 8.95
CA LEU A 127 -2.59 27.49 7.71
C LEU A 127 -3.31 26.83 6.53
N LYS A 128 -3.46 25.49 6.62
CA LYS A 128 -3.95 24.69 5.52
C LYS A 128 -4.46 23.33 5.96
N VAL A 129 -5.45 22.81 5.24
CA VAL A 129 -6.06 21.50 5.50
C VAL A 129 -6.17 20.72 4.19
N TRP A 130 -5.79 19.44 4.19
CA TRP A 130 -5.92 18.57 3.01
C TRP A 130 -7.21 17.72 3.05
N HIS A 131 -7.73 17.40 4.24
CA HIS A 131 -9.02 16.76 4.42
C HIS A 131 -10.07 17.71 4.99
N LYS A 132 -11.09 18.04 4.18
CA LYS A 132 -12.16 18.98 4.56
C LYS A 132 -12.99 18.51 5.76
N GLU A 133 -12.99 17.21 6.02
CA GLU A 133 -13.75 16.59 7.11
C GLU A 133 -12.92 15.50 7.78
N TRP A 134 -13.05 15.47 9.08
CA TRP A 134 -12.51 14.45 9.91
C TRP A 134 -13.61 13.52 10.34
N TYR A 135 -13.44 12.25 9.99
CA TYR A 135 -14.45 11.25 10.24
C TYR A 135 -14.32 10.71 11.67
N ASN A 136 -15.15 11.23 12.57
CA ASN A 136 -15.50 10.57 13.82
C ASN A 136 -16.92 9.99 13.64
N PRO A 137 -17.16 8.70 13.92
CA PRO A 137 -18.46 8.06 13.72
C PRO A 137 -19.60 8.70 14.53
N HIS A 138 -19.32 9.55 15.54
CA HIS A 138 -20.32 10.24 16.34
C HIS A 138 -20.72 11.63 15.80
N LYS A 139 -19.83 12.33 15.08
CA LYS A 139 -20.09 13.60 14.35
C LYS A 139 -18.90 13.95 13.45
N PRO A 140 -19.09 14.42 12.20
CA PRO A 140 -17.98 14.89 11.37
C PRO A 140 -17.48 16.23 11.90
N PHE A 141 -16.22 16.28 12.36
CA PHE A 141 -15.55 17.53 12.72
C PHE A 141 -14.97 18.16 11.46
N ARG A 142 -15.12 19.49 11.32
CA ARG A 142 -14.59 20.23 10.18
C ARG A 142 -13.51 21.18 10.67
N VAL A 143 -12.26 20.83 10.39
CA VAL A 143 -11.11 21.73 10.54
C VAL A 143 -10.90 22.46 9.21
N ARG A 144 -10.68 23.77 9.28
CA ARG A 144 -10.51 24.66 8.14
C ARG A 144 -9.24 25.49 8.28
N ALA A 145 -8.73 25.96 7.15
CA ALA A 145 -7.69 26.99 7.16
C ALA A 145 -8.23 28.23 7.88
N GLY A 146 -7.45 28.76 8.81
CA GLY A 146 -7.81 29.87 9.70
C GLY A 146 -8.20 29.45 11.11
N ASP A 147 -8.63 28.20 11.31
CA ASP A 147 -9.00 27.70 12.64
C ASP A 147 -7.78 27.68 13.58
N VAL A 148 -8.03 27.92 14.87
CA VAL A 148 -7.01 27.80 15.91
C VAL A 148 -7.30 26.55 16.73
N LEU A 149 -6.39 25.59 16.66
CA LEU A 149 -6.51 24.31 17.35
C LEU A 149 -5.73 24.34 18.67
N PRO A 150 -6.35 23.98 19.80
CA PRO A 150 -5.62 23.68 21.03
C PRO A 150 -5.02 22.27 20.95
N LEU A 151 -3.78 22.17 20.48
CA LEU A 151 -3.06 20.90 20.47
C LEU A 151 -2.58 20.54 21.88
N LEU A 152 -2.62 19.26 22.24
CA LEU A 152 -2.06 18.77 23.49
C LEU A 152 -0.76 18.01 23.21
N TRP A 153 0.30 18.43 23.90
CA TRP A 153 1.65 17.90 23.74
C TRP A 153 2.20 17.41 25.08
N VAL A 154 2.92 16.28 25.05
CA VAL A 154 3.64 15.72 26.19
C VAL A 154 5.09 15.49 25.77
N ALA A 155 6.02 16.15 26.44
CA ALA A 155 7.43 16.02 26.09
C ALA A 155 8.06 14.84 26.87
N CYS A 156 8.36 13.73 26.20
CA CYS A 156 9.08 12.60 26.79
C CYS A 156 10.29 12.18 25.97
N LYS A 157 11.34 11.69 26.65
CA LYS A 157 12.55 11.12 26.06
C LYS A 157 12.84 9.80 26.75
N ARG A 158 13.11 8.75 25.98
CA ARG A 158 13.60 7.49 26.52
C ARG A 158 15.12 7.52 26.67
N LEU A 159 15.60 7.26 27.88
CA LEU A 159 17.02 7.11 28.20
C LEU A 159 17.51 5.72 27.77
N ARG A 160 18.84 5.56 27.68
CA ARG A 160 19.48 4.29 27.28
C ARG A 160 19.15 3.11 28.20
N ASP A 161 18.83 3.38 29.45
CA ASP A 161 18.41 2.40 30.46
C ASP A 161 16.90 2.05 30.38
N GLY A 162 16.20 2.60 29.39
CA GLY A 162 14.79 2.35 29.15
C GLY A 162 13.83 3.24 29.92
N ARG A 163 14.30 4.10 30.84
CA ARG A 163 13.47 5.06 31.57
C ARG A 163 13.00 6.19 30.67
N GLU A 164 11.78 6.67 30.89
CA GLU A 164 11.23 7.85 30.21
C GLU A 164 11.40 9.07 31.14
N VAL A 165 11.91 10.17 30.59
CA VAL A 165 12.09 11.44 31.30
C VAL A 165 11.47 12.57 30.48
N VAL A 166 11.19 13.70 31.12
CA VAL A 166 10.69 14.89 30.42
C VAL A 166 11.69 15.35 29.36
N ALA A 167 11.22 15.57 28.14
CA ALA A 167 12.02 16.14 27.05
C ALA A 167 11.88 17.66 26.97
N GLU A 168 12.79 18.32 26.25
CA GLU A 168 12.61 19.72 25.89
C GLU A 168 11.35 19.90 25.02
N PRO A 169 10.66 21.07 25.11
CA PRO A 169 9.48 21.33 24.31
C PRO A 169 9.84 21.39 22.82
N ILE A 170 9.12 20.61 22.01
CA ILE A 170 9.36 20.53 20.55
C ILE A 170 8.68 21.67 19.76
N TRP A 171 7.75 22.39 20.40
CA TRP A 171 6.96 23.47 19.82
C TRP A 171 7.45 24.82 20.36
N GLN A 172 7.72 25.75 19.45
CA GLN A 172 8.08 27.13 19.76
C GLN A 172 7.14 28.08 19.04
N GLU A 173 6.88 29.24 19.65
CA GLU A 173 6.05 30.29 19.04
C GLU A 173 6.61 30.70 17.66
N GLY A 174 5.73 30.88 16.68
CA GLY A 174 6.08 31.25 15.31
C GLY A 174 6.49 30.08 14.41
N GLN A 175 6.71 28.89 14.97
CA GLN A 175 7.13 27.71 14.21
C GLN A 175 6.01 27.18 13.31
N VAL A 176 6.35 26.89 12.05
CA VAL A 176 5.43 26.24 11.10
C VAL A 176 5.74 24.74 11.08
N CYS A 177 4.71 23.91 11.24
CA CYS A 177 4.84 22.46 11.34
C CYS A 177 3.83 21.73 10.46
N LEU A 178 4.27 20.63 9.86
CA LEU A 178 3.40 19.71 9.14
C LEU A 178 2.79 18.71 10.12
N VAL A 179 1.47 18.55 10.07
CA VAL A 179 0.73 17.66 10.95
C VAL A 179 0.16 16.49 10.15
N TYR A 180 0.61 15.30 10.54
CA TYR A 180 0.33 14.04 9.86
C TYR A 180 -1.09 13.57 10.12
N GLU A 181 -1.46 13.42 11.38
CA GLU A 181 -2.79 13.07 11.84
C GLU A 181 -3.03 13.82 13.13
N LEU A 182 -4.29 14.15 13.41
CA LEU A 182 -4.67 14.62 14.73
C LEU A 182 -5.74 13.63 15.26
N VAL A 183 -6.03 13.67 16.55
CA VAL A 183 -7.19 13.01 17.17
C VAL A 183 -7.85 13.98 18.16
N PRO A 184 -9.19 14.12 18.19
CA PRO A 184 -9.84 15.03 19.13
C PRO A 184 -10.12 14.29 20.45
N LEU A 185 -9.73 14.86 21.57
CA LEU A 185 -10.01 14.36 22.91
C LEU A 185 -10.87 15.37 23.68
N PRO A 186 -12.06 15.02 24.20
CA PRO A 186 -12.91 15.96 24.93
C PRO A 186 -12.23 16.42 26.21
N LYS A 187 -12.08 17.73 26.41
CA LYS A 187 -11.46 18.30 27.63
C LYS A 187 -12.22 17.95 28.91
N SER A 188 -13.47 17.48 28.79
CA SER A 188 -14.27 16.98 29.90
C SER A 188 -13.75 15.69 30.52
N GLY A 189 -12.90 14.92 29.82
CA GLY A 189 -12.44 13.62 30.27
C GLY A 189 -13.39 12.45 29.97
N ASP A 190 -14.60 12.72 29.48
CA ASP A 190 -15.61 11.71 29.16
C ASP A 190 -15.46 11.18 27.72
N TYR A 191 -14.33 10.55 27.42
CA TYR A 191 -14.00 10.11 26.06
C TYR A 191 -14.70 8.81 25.63
N LEU A 192 -15.39 8.12 26.55
CA LEU A 192 -16.16 6.89 26.27
C LEU A 192 -17.61 7.18 25.85
N SER A 193 -18.11 8.36 26.16
CA SER A 193 -19.45 8.79 25.78
C SER A 193 -19.47 9.46 24.42
N GLY A 194 -20.31 8.97 23.51
CA GLY A 194 -20.56 9.65 22.22
C GLY A 194 -21.07 11.08 22.39
N ALA A 195 -21.69 11.42 23.52
CA ALA A 195 -22.20 12.76 23.81
C ALA A 195 -21.08 13.80 24.00
N ALA A 196 -19.90 13.38 24.48
CA ALA A 196 -18.75 14.26 24.67
C ALA A 196 -18.15 14.77 23.35
N TYR A 197 -18.53 14.15 22.22
CA TYR A 197 -18.09 14.50 20.87
C TYR A 197 -19.15 15.26 20.07
N LEU A 198 -20.19 15.79 20.72
CA LEU A 198 -21.26 16.51 20.02
C LEU A 198 -20.99 18.02 19.82
N SER A 199 -20.01 18.59 20.53
CA SER A 199 -19.68 20.01 20.41
C SER A 199 -19.12 20.34 19.02
N GLU A 200 -19.48 21.52 18.51
CA GLU A 200 -18.93 22.06 17.26
C GLU A 200 -17.74 23.00 17.50
N ASN A 201 -17.47 23.34 18.75
CA ASN A 201 -16.40 24.26 19.10
C ASN A 201 -15.08 23.51 19.28
N LEU A 202 -14.10 23.81 18.41
CA LEU A 202 -12.78 23.17 18.43
C LEU A 202 -12.03 23.39 19.75
N SER A 203 -12.36 24.45 20.51
CA SER A 203 -11.74 24.74 21.80
C SER A 203 -12.12 23.77 22.92
N ASP A 204 -13.21 23.02 22.75
CA ASP A 204 -13.71 22.06 23.75
C ASP A 204 -12.94 20.73 23.73
N TYR A 205 -12.05 20.59 22.74
CA TYR A 205 -11.23 19.41 22.51
C TYR A 205 -9.76 19.73 22.72
N TRP A 206 -8.97 18.75 23.12
CA TRP A 206 -7.54 18.68 22.89
C TRP A 206 -7.29 17.99 21.56
N TRP A 207 -6.40 18.52 20.74
CA TRP A 207 -6.02 17.90 19.47
C TRP A 207 -4.64 17.25 19.61
N VAL A 208 -4.58 15.92 19.56
CA VAL A 208 -3.34 15.18 19.74
C VAL A 208 -2.78 14.80 18.38
N ILE A 209 -1.49 15.02 18.11
CA ILE A 209 -0.85 14.60 16.87
C ILE A 209 -0.44 13.12 16.98
N ASP A 210 -0.83 12.29 16.02
CA ASP A 210 -0.32 10.92 15.96
C ASP A 210 1.13 10.92 15.47
N THR A 211 2.08 10.53 16.34
CA THR A 211 3.50 10.42 16.01
C THR A 211 4.03 9.01 16.37
N PRO A 212 4.54 8.23 15.40
CA PRO A 212 4.95 6.84 15.61
C PRO A 212 6.09 6.57 16.61
N ASP A 213 6.91 7.56 16.96
CA ASP A 213 8.10 7.36 17.80
C ASP A 213 8.01 7.89 19.24
N CYS A 214 6.80 8.24 19.67
CA CYS A 214 6.46 8.39 21.09
C CYS A 214 5.18 7.58 21.40
N GLY A 215 5.16 6.29 21.05
CA GLY A 215 4.08 5.38 21.50
C GLY A 215 3.67 4.34 20.46
N ARG A 216 4.29 3.15 20.49
CA ARG A 216 3.74 1.97 19.79
C ARG A 216 2.52 1.43 20.53
N LEU A 217 1.46 1.15 19.79
CA LEU A 217 0.24 0.53 20.30
C LEU A 217 0.16 -0.95 20.00
N PRO A 218 -0.09 -1.76 21.04
CA PRO A 218 -0.89 -2.96 20.90
C PRO A 218 -2.28 -2.74 21.52
N ARG A 219 -3.31 -3.21 20.79
CA ARG A 219 -4.67 -3.49 21.25
C ARG A 219 -4.52 -4.33 22.52
N TRP A 220 -5.20 -3.95 23.61
CA TRP A 220 -5.44 -4.73 24.85
C TRP A 220 -4.67 -4.27 26.11
N SER A 221 -4.80 -3.00 26.50
CA SER A 221 -4.56 -2.61 27.90
C SER A 221 -5.45 -1.43 28.32
N ALA A 222 -5.61 -1.26 29.64
CA ALA A 222 -6.67 -0.59 30.38
C ALA A 222 -6.98 0.89 30.02
N PRO A 223 -8.12 1.44 30.49
CA PRO A 223 -8.54 2.84 30.30
C PRO A 223 -7.57 3.95 30.82
N ASP A 224 -6.44 3.60 31.44
CA ASP A 224 -5.59 4.55 32.18
C ASP A 224 -4.49 5.26 31.35
N ASP A 225 -4.46 5.15 30.02
CA ASP A 225 -3.33 5.62 29.18
C ASP A 225 -3.75 6.63 28.07
N VAL A 226 -4.78 7.44 28.34
CA VAL A 226 -5.51 8.28 27.35
C VAL A 226 -4.68 9.39 26.70
N LEU A 227 -3.50 9.74 27.25
CA LEU A 227 -2.55 10.68 26.63
C LEU A 227 -1.31 10.00 26.03
N TYR A 228 -1.31 8.67 25.92
CA TYR A 228 -0.15 7.91 25.48
C TYR A 228 -0.43 6.95 24.30
N ARG A 229 -1.69 6.73 23.90
CA ARG A 229 -2.01 5.62 22.98
C ARG A 229 -3.25 5.86 22.08
N ALA A 230 -3.05 6.15 20.79
CA ALA A 230 -4.10 6.17 19.73
C ALA A 230 -3.94 5.07 18.66
N GLN A 231 -4.86 4.09 18.58
CA GLN A 231 -4.62 2.80 17.91
C GLN A 231 -4.90 2.71 16.41
N LEU A 232 -3.91 2.12 15.74
CA LEU A 232 -3.92 1.42 14.45
C LEU A 232 -5.18 0.60 14.13
N GLU A 233 -5.84 1.00 13.06
CA GLU A 233 -6.30 0.11 12.00
C GLU A 233 -6.33 0.95 10.73
N ILE A 234 -5.30 0.87 9.88
CA ILE A 234 -5.37 0.99 8.41
C ILE A 234 -3.93 0.94 7.85
N SER A 235 -3.59 -0.25 7.36
CA SER A 235 -2.69 -0.50 6.23
C SER A 235 -1.17 -0.29 6.38
N ARG A 236 -0.43 -1.34 5.99
CA ARG A 236 1.04 -1.46 5.92
C ARG A 236 1.78 -0.41 5.06
N TRP A 237 1.11 0.61 4.52
CA TRP A 237 1.68 1.59 3.59
C TRP A 237 2.40 2.77 4.29
N TYR A 238 2.14 2.98 5.58
CA TYR A 238 2.71 4.07 6.38
C TYR A 238 4.24 4.02 6.56
N LEU A 239 4.86 2.84 6.44
CA LEU A 239 6.30 2.65 6.61
C LEU A 239 7.16 3.38 5.56
N ARG A 240 6.61 3.75 4.39
CA ARG A 240 7.38 4.40 3.32
C ARG A 240 7.52 5.91 3.45
N ALA A 241 6.67 6.57 4.25
CA ALA A 241 6.87 7.98 4.62
C ALA A 241 8.07 8.14 5.58
N TRP A 242 8.41 7.08 6.29
CA TRP A 242 9.48 7.00 7.29
C TRP A 242 10.86 6.75 6.68
N GLU A 243 10.95 6.10 5.52
CA GLU A 243 12.24 5.86 4.84
C GLU A 243 12.96 7.16 4.43
N VAL A 244 12.23 8.28 4.28
CA VAL A 244 12.78 9.62 4.02
C VAL A 244 13.21 10.33 5.31
N VAL A 245 12.59 10.00 6.44
CA VAL A 245 12.90 10.55 7.77
C VAL A 245 13.77 9.51 8.49
N ARG A 246 15.02 9.35 8.01
CA ARG A 246 15.98 8.35 8.51
C ARG A 246 16.41 8.52 9.98
N GLU A 247 15.95 9.58 10.63
CA GLU A 247 16.07 9.75 12.07
C GLU A 247 14.66 10.06 12.59
N PRO A 248 14.19 9.40 13.67
CA PRO A 248 13.10 9.93 14.47
C PRO A 248 13.50 11.37 14.82
N THR A 249 12.96 12.35 14.09
CA THR A 249 13.28 13.74 14.34
C THR A 249 12.63 14.07 15.68
N LEU A 250 13.37 13.84 16.76
CA LEU A 250 13.13 14.39 18.10
C LEU A 250 13.11 15.93 18.08
N ARG A 251 13.36 16.54 16.92
CA ARG A 251 13.36 17.96 16.65
C ARG A 251 12.44 18.23 15.45
N VAL A 252 11.28 18.83 15.71
CA VAL A 252 10.40 19.34 14.65
C VAL A 252 11.08 20.54 14.01
N VAL A 253 11.44 20.42 12.73
CA VAL A 253 12.01 21.51 11.94
C VAL A 253 10.91 22.02 11.01
N SER A 254 10.90 23.33 10.74
CA SER A 254 9.99 23.86 9.73
C SER A 254 10.16 23.09 8.42
N PRO A 255 9.06 22.69 7.76
CA PRO A 255 9.15 21.96 6.52
C PRO A 255 9.93 22.82 5.50
N PRO A 256 10.85 22.22 4.72
CA PRO A 256 11.52 22.93 3.65
C PRO A 256 10.52 23.61 2.71
N ALA A 257 10.88 24.74 2.12
CA ALA A 257 10.00 25.50 1.23
C ALA A 257 9.51 24.64 0.04
N GLU A 258 10.36 23.73 -0.40
CA GLU A 258 10.12 22.75 -1.44
C GLU A 258 8.98 21.78 -1.06
N LEU A 259 8.94 21.34 0.20
CA LEU A 259 7.86 20.48 0.71
C LEU A 259 6.54 21.26 0.78
N LEU A 260 6.58 22.54 1.17
CA LEU A 260 5.40 23.41 1.17
C LEU A 260 4.82 23.57 -0.24
N GLN A 261 5.67 23.76 -1.26
CA GLN A 261 5.24 23.85 -2.66
C GLN A 261 4.55 22.56 -3.15
N VAL A 262 5.08 21.39 -2.79
CA VAL A 262 4.44 20.10 -3.14
C VAL A 262 3.08 19.97 -2.48
N LEU A 263 2.98 20.36 -1.21
CA LEU A 263 1.74 20.33 -0.46
C LEU A 263 0.70 21.31 -1.02
N ASP A 264 1.11 22.46 -1.57
CA ASP A 264 0.24 23.43 -2.29
C ASP A 264 -0.47 22.82 -3.47
N GLU A 265 0.25 22.06 -4.29
CA GLU A 265 -0.34 21.33 -5.40
C GLU A 265 -1.35 20.28 -4.93
N GLU A 266 -1.03 19.57 -3.84
CA GLU A 266 -1.91 18.57 -3.25
C GLU A 266 -3.24 19.17 -2.76
N ALA A 267 -3.19 20.30 -2.06
CA ALA A 267 -4.42 20.95 -1.62
C ALA A 267 -5.25 21.49 -2.78
N GLY A 268 -4.61 22.03 -3.82
CA GLY A 268 -5.31 22.42 -5.03
C GLY A 268 -6.13 21.28 -5.62
N TYR A 269 -5.57 20.06 -5.63
CA TYR A 269 -6.29 18.86 -6.05
C TYR A 269 -7.44 18.47 -5.09
N HIS A 270 -7.20 18.42 -3.77
CA HIS A 270 -8.22 18.01 -2.80
C HIS A 270 -9.36 19.03 -2.61
N GLN A 271 -9.14 20.30 -2.98
CA GLN A 271 -10.18 21.31 -3.00
C GLN A 271 -11.21 21.11 -4.11
N LEU A 272 -10.84 20.41 -5.20
CA LEU A 272 -11.74 20.10 -6.32
C LEU A 272 -12.98 19.32 -5.85
N PRO A 273 -14.12 19.46 -6.56
CA PRO A 273 -15.28 18.60 -6.36
C PRO A 273 -14.91 17.12 -6.29
N GLU A 274 -15.61 16.36 -5.45
CA GLU A 274 -15.43 14.89 -5.33
C GLU A 274 -16.04 14.12 -6.51
N GLU A 275 -15.96 14.68 -7.69
CA GLU A 275 -16.36 14.03 -8.93
C GLU A 275 -15.12 13.48 -9.61
N ARG A 276 -15.11 12.16 -9.89
CA ARG A 276 -13.98 11.47 -10.50
C ARG A 276 -13.56 12.12 -11.82
N SER A 277 -14.52 12.47 -12.67
CA SER A 277 -14.31 13.13 -13.96
C SER A 277 -13.53 14.45 -13.82
N VAL A 278 -13.94 15.32 -12.88
CA VAL A 278 -13.33 16.63 -12.62
C VAL A 278 -11.89 16.47 -12.12
N ARG A 279 -11.68 15.57 -11.15
CA ARG A 279 -10.35 15.30 -10.60
C ARG A 279 -9.41 14.68 -11.63
N LEU A 280 -9.91 13.75 -12.45
CA LEU A 280 -9.13 13.19 -13.54
C LEU A 280 -8.82 14.20 -14.65
N ALA A 281 -9.76 15.09 -14.99
CA ALA A 281 -9.53 16.14 -15.97
C ALA A 281 -8.39 17.07 -15.50
N TRP A 282 -8.39 17.43 -14.21
CA TRP A 282 -7.29 18.19 -13.61
C TRP A 282 -5.96 17.44 -13.72
N VAL A 283 -5.93 16.14 -13.40
CA VAL A 283 -4.71 15.31 -13.53
C VAL A 283 -4.22 15.29 -14.98
N LYS A 284 -5.10 14.98 -15.93
CA LYS A 284 -4.76 14.89 -17.36
C LYS A 284 -4.20 16.23 -17.87
N GLN A 285 -4.86 17.34 -17.53
CA GLN A 285 -4.41 18.69 -17.89
C GLN A 285 -3.00 18.96 -17.34
N ARG A 286 -2.77 18.75 -16.05
CA ARG A 286 -1.47 19.02 -15.41
C ARG A 286 -0.35 18.14 -15.97
N VAL A 287 -0.62 16.86 -16.25
CA VAL A 287 0.37 15.95 -16.84
C VAL A 287 0.74 16.37 -18.27
N GLN A 288 -0.24 16.84 -19.05
CA GLN A 288 -0.03 17.22 -20.45
C GLN A 288 0.53 18.64 -20.62
N ASP A 289 0.41 19.50 -19.61
CA ASP A 289 0.92 20.86 -19.63
C ASP A 289 2.45 20.88 -19.57
N LYS A 290 3.08 21.08 -20.74
CA LYS A 290 4.54 21.16 -20.89
C LYS A 290 5.16 22.44 -20.30
N SER A 291 4.34 23.44 -19.93
CA SER A 291 4.84 24.63 -19.24
C SER A 291 5.17 24.36 -17.76
N LEU A 292 4.63 23.28 -17.20
CA LEU A 292 4.91 22.88 -15.83
C LEU A 292 6.23 22.11 -15.72
N PRO A 293 6.99 22.30 -14.63
CA PRO A 293 8.18 21.51 -14.37
C PRO A 293 7.83 20.02 -14.23
N LEU A 294 8.76 19.15 -14.65
CA LEU A 294 8.57 17.70 -14.70
C LEU A 294 8.04 17.11 -13.38
N TRP A 295 8.52 17.57 -12.23
CA TRP A 295 8.09 17.07 -10.93
C TRP A 295 6.60 17.32 -10.64
N LYS A 296 6.02 18.45 -11.09
CA LYS A 296 4.58 18.73 -10.94
C LYS A 296 3.76 17.79 -11.79
N ARG A 297 4.23 17.54 -13.02
CA ARG A 297 3.60 16.62 -13.98
C ARG A 297 3.69 15.17 -13.49
N GLN A 298 4.83 14.76 -12.95
CA GLN A 298 5.00 13.47 -12.27
C GLN A 298 4.06 13.36 -11.06
N ARG A 299 4.05 14.35 -10.16
CA ARG A 299 3.17 14.33 -8.97
C ARG A 299 1.69 14.24 -9.34
N ALA A 300 1.27 14.91 -10.42
CA ALA A 300 -0.09 14.82 -10.94
C ALA A 300 -0.53 13.39 -11.26
N LEU A 301 0.37 12.53 -11.76
CA LEU A 301 0.10 11.12 -12.03
C LEU A 301 -0.28 10.32 -10.76
N VAL A 302 0.22 10.73 -9.60
CA VAL A 302 -0.14 10.11 -8.31
C VAL A 302 -1.60 10.43 -7.97
N TYR A 303 -2.04 11.66 -8.21
CA TYR A 303 -3.39 12.10 -7.84
C TYR A 303 -4.50 11.34 -8.57
N TRP A 304 -4.18 10.66 -9.69
CA TRP A 304 -5.10 9.73 -10.35
C TRP A 304 -5.70 8.69 -9.38
N PHE A 305 -4.87 8.14 -8.49
CA PHE A 305 -5.27 7.10 -7.53
C PHE A 305 -6.05 7.64 -6.32
N PHE A 306 -6.08 8.97 -6.14
CA PHE A 306 -6.89 9.63 -5.11
C PHE A 306 -8.20 10.20 -5.66
N ALA A 307 -8.45 10.06 -6.96
CA ALA A 307 -9.76 10.34 -7.51
C ALA A 307 -10.74 9.31 -6.92
N PRO A 308 -11.92 9.75 -6.41
CA PRO A 308 -12.86 8.83 -5.79
C PRO A 308 -13.24 7.73 -6.79
N GLU A 309 -13.23 6.49 -6.31
CA GLU A 309 -13.80 5.38 -7.08
C GLU A 309 -15.26 5.69 -7.40
N GLU A 310 -15.73 5.29 -8.58
CA GLU A 310 -17.15 5.39 -8.89
C GLU A 310 -17.95 4.69 -7.77
N LYS A 311 -18.98 5.36 -7.23
CA LYS A 311 -19.83 4.80 -6.15
C LYS A 311 -20.34 3.39 -6.47
N ALA A 312 -20.48 3.05 -7.75
CA ALA A 312 -20.86 1.73 -8.25
C ALA A 312 -19.82 0.63 -8.00
N ALA A 313 -18.52 0.94 -7.83
CA ALA A 313 -17.47 -0.03 -7.53
C ALA A 313 -17.43 -0.41 -6.04
N ARG A 314 -17.78 0.52 -5.13
CA ARG A 314 -17.80 0.31 -3.67
C ARG A 314 -18.90 -0.62 -3.16
N LEU A 315 -20.01 -0.73 -3.89
CA LEU A 315 -21.20 -1.48 -3.49
C LEU A 315 -21.30 -2.87 -4.15
N LYS A 316 -20.27 -3.26 -4.89
CA LYS A 316 -20.23 -4.46 -5.73
C LYS A 316 -19.50 -5.59 -5.00
N GLY A 317 -20.02 -6.82 -5.06
CA GLY A 317 -19.35 -8.00 -4.50
C GLY A 317 -17.97 -8.22 -5.13
N GLU A 318 -17.11 -9.00 -4.46
CA GLU A 318 -15.66 -9.12 -4.76
C GLU A 318 -15.31 -9.27 -6.25
N GLU A 319 -16.02 -10.12 -7.00
CA GLU A 319 -15.78 -10.30 -8.44
C GLU A 319 -16.10 -9.05 -9.28
N SER A 320 -17.27 -8.45 -9.03
CA SER A 320 -17.73 -7.26 -9.76
C SER A 320 -16.98 -5.98 -9.37
N GLY A 321 -16.48 -5.91 -8.13
CA GLY A 321 -15.54 -4.88 -7.67
C GLY A 321 -14.17 -5.05 -8.33
N GLY A 322 -13.69 -6.29 -8.46
CA GLY A 322 -12.44 -6.63 -9.14
C GLY A 322 -12.38 -6.23 -10.61
N GLN A 323 -13.44 -6.51 -11.37
CA GLN A 323 -13.53 -6.08 -12.76
C GLN A 323 -13.57 -4.55 -12.91
N ALA A 324 -14.29 -3.85 -12.03
CA ALA A 324 -14.36 -2.38 -12.05
C ALA A 324 -13.00 -1.75 -11.73
N TYR A 325 -12.32 -2.24 -10.70
CA TYR A 325 -10.95 -1.85 -10.38
C TYR A 325 -10.01 -2.15 -11.56
N ALA A 326 -10.15 -3.32 -12.18
CA ALA A 326 -9.32 -3.70 -13.32
C ALA A 326 -9.41 -2.69 -14.49
N ARG A 327 -10.63 -2.26 -14.81
CA ARG A 327 -10.89 -1.26 -15.87
C ARG A 327 -10.32 0.11 -15.53
N GLN A 328 -10.39 0.56 -14.27
CA GLN A 328 -9.83 1.86 -13.86
C GLN A 328 -8.30 1.92 -14.02
N GLN A 329 -7.65 0.79 -13.79
CA GLN A 329 -6.20 0.66 -13.89
C GLN A 329 -5.78 0.51 -15.36
N ALA A 330 -6.57 -0.20 -16.17
CA ALA A 330 -6.42 -0.18 -17.62
C ALA A 330 -6.64 1.21 -18.22
N GLU A 331 -7.59 2.01 -17.70
CA GLU A 331 -7.77 3.42 -18.10
C GLU A 331 -6.50 4.24 -17.80
N TYR A 332 -5.90 4.04 -16.63
CA TYR A 332 -4.64 4.69 -16.26
C TYR A 332 -3.49 4.30 -17.19
N LEU A 333 -3.31 3.00 -17.43
CA LEU A 333 -2.28 2.48 -18.33
C LEU A 333 -2.49 2.99 -19.77
N GLY A 334 -3.74 3.05 -20.24
CA GLY A 334 -4.08 3.65 -21.53
C GLY A 334 -3.73 5.14 -21.61
N PHE A 335 -3.97 5.89 -20.53
CA PHE A 335 -3.53 7.29 -20.44
C PHE A 335 -2.01 7.42 -20.46
N LEU A 336 -1.28 6.61 -19.68
CA LEU A 336 0.19 6.59 -19.69
C LEU A 336 0.74 6.26 -21.07
N TRP A 337 0.13 5.30 -21.76
CA TRP A 337 0.57 4.88 -23.09
C TRP A 337 0.50 6.03 -24.10
N GLY A 338 -0.53 6.88 -23.98
CA GLY A 338 -0.70 8.08 -24.80
C GLY A 338 0.30 9.22 -24.50
N LEU A 339 1.10 9.13 -23.42
CA LEU A 339 2.14 10.13 -23.14
C LEU A 339 3.34 9.94 -24.05
N SER A 340 3.86 11.04 -24.61
CA SER A 340 5.05 11.01 -25.48
C SER A 340 6.38 10.92 -24.72
N GLU A 341 6.37 11.14 -23.40
CA GLU A 341 7.59 11.25 -22.58
C GLU A 341 7.83 9.97 -21.77
N PRO A 342 8.89 9.18 -22.08
CA PRO A 342 9.18 7.93 -21.38
C PRO A 342 9.39 8.07 -19.87
N LEU A 343 9.92 9.21 -19.43
CA LEU A 343 10.15 9.49 -18.01
C LEU A 343 8.83 9.62 -17.23
N LEU A 344 7.79 10.18 -17.86
CA LEU A 344 6.45 10.24 -17.26
C LEU A 344 5.78 8.87 -17.25
N GLN A 345 5.97 8.07 -18.30
CA GLN A 345 5.45 6.70 -18.37
C GLN A 345 6.06 5.82 -17.27
N ALA A 346 7.40 5.82 -17.16
CA ALA A 346 8.12 5.08 -16.13
C ALA A 346 7.69 5.54 -14.72
N PHE A 347 7.60 6.86 -14.49
CA PHE A 347 7.09 7.39 -13.23
C PHE A 347 5.66 6.91 -12.93
N GLY A 348 4.77 6.94 -13.92
CA GLY A 348 3.38 6.54 -13.73
C GLY A 348 3.23 5.06 -13.37
N LEU A 349 3.96 4.18 -14.07
CA LEU A 349 4.02 2.74 -13.75
C LEU A 349 4.51 2.52 -12.32
N ARG A 350 5.53 3.27 -11.90
CA ARG A 350 6.03 3.23 -10.52
C ARG A 350 5.00 3.75 -9.50
N ALA A 351 4.29 4.82 -9.82
CA ALA A 351 3.23 5.35 -8.97
C ALA A 351 2.14 4.29 -8.76
N MET A 352 1.77 3.56 -9.82
CA MET A 352 0.85 2.42 -9.74
C MET A 352 1.34 1.36 -8.75
N LEU A 353 2.61 0.96 -8.81
CA LEU A 353 3.21 0.00 -7.86
C LEU A 353 3.05 0.45 -6.39
N ARG A 354 3.19 1.75 -6.12
CA ARG A 354 3.18 2.31 -4.76
C ARG A 354 1.77 2.63 -4.25
N CYS A 355 0.84 2.93 -5.16
CA CYS A 355 -0.56 3.24 -4.85
C CYS A 355 -1.49 2.02 -4.99
N TYR A 356 -0.97 0.86 -5.40
CA TYR A 356 -1.72 -0.37 -5.59
C TYR A 356 -2.37 -0.86 -4.29
N SER A 357 -3.71 -0.87 -4.24
CA SER A 357 -4.52 -1.38 -3.13
C SER A 357 -5.19 -2.73 -3.43
N GLY A 358 -4.96 -3.29 -4.62
CA GLY A 358 -5.81 -4.33 -5.23
C GLY A 358 -5.75 -5.75 -4.65
N ARG A 359 -5.06 -5.98 -3.52
CA ARG A 359 -4.94 -7.33 -2.92
C ARG A 359 -6.30 -7.99 -2.59
N MET A 360 -7.37 -7.22 -2.48
CA MET A 360 -8.73 -7.72 -2.18
C MET A 360 -9.58 -8.06 -3.43
N TYR A 361 -9.10 -7.82 -4.65
CA TYR A 361 -9.97 -7.70 -5.83
C TYR A 361 -9.57 -8.56 -7.04
N GLN A 362 -8.68 -9.55 -6.87
CA GLN A 362 -8.03 -10.27 -7.98
C GLN A 362 -8.44 -11.75 -8.12
N SER A 363 -9.72 -12.02 -8.37
CA SER A 363 -10.22 -13.39 -8.55
C SER A 363 -10.87 -13.69 -9.91
N SER A 364 -10.97 -12.71 -10.82
CA SER A 364 -11.66 -12.87 -12.12
C SER A 364 -10.69 -13.01 -13.31
N PRO A 365 -10.91 -13.97 -14.24
CA PRO A 365 -10.13 -14.13 -15.48
C PRO A 365 -10.20 -12.93 -16.41
N GLU A 366 -11.33 -12.21 -16.41
CA GLU A 366 -11.55 -10.99 -17.20
C GLU A 366 -10.74 -9.83 -16.65
N ALA A 367 -10.70 -9.69 -15.31
CA ALA A 367 -9.88 -8.66 -14.66
C ALA A 367 -8.39 -8.85 -14.99
N PHE A 368 -7.91 -10.10 -14.95
CA PHE A 368 -6.54 -10.44 -15.36
C PHE A 368 -6.26 -10.05 -16.81
N ALA A 369 -7.13 -10.47 -17.74
CA ALA A 369 -6.94 -10.18 -19.17
C ALA A 369 -6.94 -8.67 -19.47
N VAL A 370 -7.87 -7.90 -18.87
CA VAL A 370 -7.95 -6.45 -19.07
C VAL A 370 -6.68 -5.74 -18.61
N TRP A 371 -6.15 -6.11 -17.46
CA TRP A 371 -4.88 -5.57 -16.96
C TRP A 371 -3.71 -5.95 -17.86
N LEU A 372 -3.62 -7.23 -18.18
CA LEU A 372 -2.50 -7.77 -18.93
C LEU A 372 -2.40 -7.10 -20.31
N SER A 373 -3.51 -7.04 -21.05
CA SER A 373 -3.56 -6.39 -22.37
C SER A 373 -3.23 -4.89 -22.33
N ALA A 374 -3.48 -4.21 -21.21
CA ALA A 374 -3.13 -2.80 -21.04
C ALA A 374 -1.65 -2.58 -20.66
N LEU A 375 -1.03 -3.55 -19.99
CA LEU A 375 0.36 -3.46 -19.50
C LEU A 375 1.39 -3.97 -20.52
N GLU A 376 1.07 -5.03 -21.27
CA GLU A 376 1.97 -5.65 -22.25
C GLU A 376 2.64 -4.68 -23.24
N PRO A 377 1.95 -3.66 -23.79
CA PRO A 377 2.59 -2.72 -24.70
C PRO A 377 3.84 -2.02 -24.11
N PHE A 378 3.91 -1.87 -22.79
CA PHE A 378 5.06 -1.28 -22.10
C PHE A 378 6.26 -2.22 -21.96
N LEU A 379 6.06 -3.53 -22.10
CA LEU A 379 7.10 -4.56 -22.01
C LEU A 379 7.82 -4.80 -23.34
N ALA A 380 7.26 -4.34 -24.46
CA ALA A 380 7.82 -4.57 -25.79
C ALA A 380 9.30 -4.14 -25.89
N GLN A 381 10.15 -4.96 -26.52
CA GLN A 381 11.61 -4.79 -26.54
C GLN A 381 12.08 -3.44 -27.11
N ASN A 382 11.29 -2.82 -27.99
CA ASN A 382 11.58 -1.51 -28.59
C ASN A 382 11.26 -0.32 -27.66
N ARG A 383 10.72 -0.57 -26.46
CA ARG A 383 10.42 0.48 -25.48
C ARG A 383 11.68 0.88 -24.70
N PRO A 384 11.74 2.15 -24.22
CA PRO A 384 12.80 2.61 -23.34
C PRO A 384 12.98 1.70 -22.12
N VAL A 385 14.23 1.45 -21.73
CA VAL A 385 14.55 0.45 -20.70
C VAL A 385 13.92 0.78 -19.35
N GLU A 386 13.84 2.05 -18.98
CA GLU A 386 13.21 2.49 -17.74
C GLU A 386 11.72 2.15 -17.74
N VAL A 387 11.03 2.31 -18.86
CA VAL A 387 9.60 1.99 -18.98
C VAL A 387 9.39 0.48 -18.84
N ARG A 388 10.23 -0.32 -19.51
CA ARG A 388 10.17 -1.79 -19.42
C ARG A 388 10.41 -2.29 -18.00
N ARG A 389 11.41 -1.75 -17.29
CA ARG A 389 11.72 -2.12 -15.90
C ARG A 389 10.54 -1.86 -14.97
N GLU A 390 9.92 -0.67 -15.04
CA GLU A 390 8.77 -0.36 -14.18
C GLU A 390 7.53 -1.17 -14.59
N ALA A 391 7.32 -1.45 -15.88
CA ALA A 391 6.23 -2.30 -16.35
C ALA A 391 6.39 -3.75 -15.87
N ALA A 392 7.61 -4.30 -15.90
CA ALA A 392 7.90 -5.65 -15.41
C ALA A 392 7.71 -5.74 -13.89
N ALA A 393 8.08 -4.70 -13.14
CA ALA A 393 7.79 -4.62 -11.71
C ALA A 393 6.27 -4.57 -11.42
N VAL A 394 5.50 -3.80 -12.19
CA VAL A 394 4.02 -3.75 -12.07
C VAL A 394 3.42 -5.13 -12.40
N LEU A 395 3.90 -5.80 -13.44
CA LEU A 395 3.45 -7.15 -13.79
C LEU A 395 3.66 -8.11 -12.60
N CYS A 396 4.87 -8.12 -12.04
CA CYS A 396 5.23 -8.97 -10.92
C CYS A 396 4.40 -8.68 -9.67
N TYR A 397 4.45 -7.45 -9.15
CA TYR A 397 3.90 -7.16 -7.82
C TYR A 397 2.43 -6.76 -7.80
N CYS A 398 1.90 -6.23 -8.90
CA CYS A 398 0.53 -5.75 -8.93
C CYS A 398 -0.41 -6.73 -9.63
N LEU A 399 0.06 -7.52 -10.60
CA LEU A 399 -0.79 -8.48 -11.31
C LEU A 399 -0.55 -9.92 -10.83
N VAL A 400 0.70 -10.34 -10.70
CA VAL A 400 1.05 -11.76 -10.52
C VAL A 400 1.06 -12.19 -9.06
N TYR A 401 1.89 -11.53 -8.25
CA TYR A 401 2.05 -11.87 -6.84
C TYR A 401 0.75 -11.84 -6.01
N PRO A 402 -0.18 -10.87 -6.18
CA PRO A 402 -1.39 -10.84 -5.37
C PRO A 402 -2.55 -11.67 -5.94
N ALA A 403 -2.44 -12.18 -7.17
CA ALA A 403 -3.52 -12.92 -7.79
C ALA A 403 -3.55 -14.37 -7.33
N ARG A 404 -4.58 -14.71 -6.55
CA ARG A 404 -4.97 -16.11 -6.37
C ARG A 404 -5.72 -16.54 -7.62
N TRP A 405 -5.00 -17.15 -8.56
CA TRP A 405 -5.45 -17.39 -9.94
C TRP A 405 -6.76 -18.15 -10.11
N GLY A 406 -7.32 -18.77 -9.06
CA GLY A 406 -8.74 -19.16 -8.99
C GLY A 406 -9.31 -19.74 -10.29
N THR A 407 -10.26 -19.04 -10.90
CA THR A 407 -10.87 -19.42 -12.19
C THR A 407 -10.05 -19.02 -13.42
N ALA A 408 -9.01 -18.20 -13.26
CA ALA A 408 -8.12 -17.70 -14.32
C ALA A 408 -6.90 -18.60 -14.59
N ARG A 409 -6.79 -19.75 -13.91
CA ARG A 409 -5.65 -20.68 -13.97
C ARG A 409 -5.12 -20.94 -15.39
N GLU A 410 -6.00 -21.35 -16.31
CA GLU A 410 -5.57 -21.72 -17.67
C GLU A 410 -4.94 -20.54 -18.42
N ARG A 411 -5.46 -19.32 -18.22
CA ARG A 411 -4.88 -18.11 -18.80
C ARG A 411 -3.54 -17.77 -18.17
N ALA A 412 -3.42 -17.90 -16.84
CA ALA A 412 -2.16 -17.66 -16.15
C ALA A 412 -1.06 -18.63 -16.65
N LEU A 413 -1.39 -19.92 -16.79
CA LEU A 413 -0.47 -20.93 -17.31
C LEU A 413 -0.09 -20.70 -18.79
N ALA A 414 -1.06 -20.31 -19.63
CA ALA A 414 -0.77 -19.94 -21.01
C ALA A 414 0.18 -18.72 -21.08
N TYR A 415 -0.05 -17.73 -20.21
CA TYR A 415 0.80 -16.55 -20.12
C TYR A 415 2.20 -16.87 -19.57
N ALA A 416 2.33 -17.83 -18.65
CA ALA A 416 3.62 -18.25 -18.10
C ALA A 416 4.59 -18.76 -19.19
N GLU A 417 4.07 -19.47 -20.20
CA GLU A 417 4.87 -19.92 -21.35
C GLU A 417 5.33 -18.74 -22.24
N GLU A 418 4.48 -17.72 -22.40
CA GLU A 418 4.84 -16.49 -23.11
C GLU A 418 5.92 -15.70 -22.36
N VAL A 419 5.73 -15.49 -21.05
CA VAL A 419 6.70 -14.81 -20.18
C VAL A 419 8.03 -15.53 -20.19
N ARG A 420 8.04 -16.87 -20.17
CA ARG A 420 9.28 -17.65 -20.28
C ARG A 420 10.04 -17.32 -21.57
N SER A 421 9.34 -17.29 -22.70
CA SER A 421 9.96 -16.94 -23.99
C SER A 421 10.55 -15.52 -23.98
N GLN A 422 9.83 -14.56 -23.39
CA GLN A 422 10.32 -13.19 -23.23
C GLN A 422 11.54 -13.13 -22.29
N TRP A 423 11.50 -13.84 -21.16
CA TRP A 423 12.60 -13.94 -20.20
C TRP A 423 13.88 -14.52 -20.82
N GLU A 424 13.77 -15.55 -21.66
CA GLU A 424 14.93 -16.15 -22.34
C GLU A 424 15.62 -15.17 -23.30
N GLN A 425 14.84 -14.26 -23.90
CA GLN A 425 15.31 -13.28 -24.88
C GLN A 425 15.70 -11.94 -24.27
N GLU A 426 15.32 -11.68 -23.01
CA GLU A 426 15.56 -10.39 -22.36
C GLU A 426 17.04 -10.20 -22.01
N SER A 427 17.55 -9.04 -22.39
CA SER A 427 18.94 -8.64 -22.20
C SER A 427 19.12 -7.72 -20.99
N ASP A 428 18.09 -6.96 -20.62
CA ASP A 428 18.11 -6.14 -19.41
C ASP A 428 17.96 -7.01 -18.17
N ARG A 429 18.93 -6.94 -17.27
CA ARG A 429 18.98 -7.80 -16.07
C ARG A 429 17.79 -7.62 -15.13
N ILE A 430 17.30 -6.38 -14.98
CA ILE A 430 16.20 -6.06 -14.06
C ILE A 430 14.86 -6.52 -14.66
N VAL A 431 14.61 -6.24 -15.95
CA VAL A 431 13.42 -6.76 -16.63
C VAL A 431 13.42 -8.28 -16.59
N ARG A 432 14.58 -8.90 -16.86
CA ARG A 432 14.74 -10.34 -16.81
C ARG A 432 14.48 -10.91 -15.41
N ALA A 433 14.94 -10.26 -14.35
CA ALA A 433 14.63 -10.69 -12.97
C ALA A 433 13.12 -10.80 -12.78
N TYR A 434 12.37 -9.71 -13.02
CA TYR A 434 10.92 -9.69 -12.84
C TYR A 434 10.15 -10.67 -13.72
N LEU A 435 10.53 -10.81 -15.00
CA LEU A 435 9.89 -11.80 -15.88
C LEU A 435 10.15 -13.23 -15.37
N GLY A 436 11.36 -13.49 -14.86
CA GLY A 436 11.70 -14.75 -14.20
C GLY A 436 10.83 -15.00 -12.97
N SER A 437 10.73 -14.03 -12.06
CA SER A 437 9.86 -14.12 -10.88
C SER A 437 8.40 -14.35 -11.27
N VAL A 438 7.89 -13.62 -12.27
CA VAL A 438 6.52 -13.79 -12.77
C VAL A 438 6.27 -15.23 -13.25
N TRP A 439 7.17 -15.75 -14.06
CA TRP A 439 7.07 -17.11 -14.58
C TRP A 439 7.06 -18.15 -13.46
N MET A 440 7.99 -18.02 -12.50
CA MET A 440 8.10 -18.95 -11.37
C MET A 440 6.91 -18.88 -10.43
N GLU A 441 6.44 -17.68 -10.08
CA GLU A 441 5.29 -17.48 -9.18
C GLU A 441 4.01 -18.13 -9.73
N ILE A 442 3.75 -17.99 -11.04
CA ILE A 442 2.58 -18.65 -11.67
C ILE A 442 2.67 -20.18 -11.54
N LEU A 443 3.85 -20.76 -11.79
CA LEU A 443 4.05 -22.21 -11.71
C LEU A 443 3.97 -22.73 -10.27
N LEU A 444 4.59 -22.03 -9.33
CA LEU A 444 4.63 -22.42 -7.91
C LEU A 444 3.24 -22.36 -7.28
N GLU A 445 2.48 -21.29 -7.54
CA GLU A 445 1.09 -21.16 -7.07
C GLU A 445 0.19 -22.27 -7.66
N ASP A 446 0.39 -22.65 -8.92
CA ASP A 446 -0.36 -23.76 -9.53
C ASP A 446 -0.05 -25.10 -8.86
N ILE A 447 1.23 -25.39 -8.61
CA ILE A 447 1.67 -26.62 -7.92
C ILE A 447 1.11 -26.66 -6.50
N ASP A 448 1.22 -25.57 -5.75
CA ASP A 448 0.72 -25.49 -4.37
C ASP A 448 -0.79 -25.71 -4.30
N ARG A 449 -1.53 -25.13 -5.24
CA ARG A 449 -2.97 -25.38 -5.36
C ARG A 449 -3.30 -26.84 -5.65
N GLN A 450 -2.58 -27.48 -6.57
CA GLN A 450 -2.79 -28.90 -6.88
C GLN A 450 -2.51 -29.79 -5.66
N ILE A 451 -1.47 -29.48 -4.89
CA ILE A 451 -1.15 -30.18 -3.63
C ILE A 451 -2.28 -30.02 -2.61
N VAL A 452 -2.81 -28.80 -2.43
CA VAL A 452 -3.94 -28.54 -1.52
C VAL A 452 -5.18 -29.33 -1.91
N GLU A 453 -5.49 -29.42 -3.22
CA GLU A 453 -6.64 -30.20 -3.69
C GLU A 453 -6.44 -31.71 -3.45
N ILE A 454 -5.23 -32.24 -3.68
CA ILE A 454 -4.90 -33.63 -3.35
C ILE A 454 -5.06 -33.89 -1.84
N ASP A 455 -4.58 -32.99 -0.98
CA ASP A 455 -4.73 -33.13 0.47
C ASP A 455 -6.20 -33.13 0.90
N ARG A 456 -7.03 -32.27 0.28
CA ARG A 456 -8.48 -32.25 0.51
C ARG A 456 -9.14 -33.58 0.13
N GLN A 457 -8.76 -34.16 -1.01
CA GLN A 457 -9.27 -35.46 -1.45
C GLN A 457 -8.82 -36.60 -0.51
N LEU A 458 -7.56 -36.61 -0.09
CA LEU A 458 -7.03 -37.57 0.87
C LEU A 458 -7.74 -37.49 2.23
N GLU A 459 -8.05 -36.29 2.73
CA GLU A 459 -8.87 -36.11 3.93
C GLU A 459 -10.30 -36.61 3.76
N GLY A 460 -10.92 -36.34 2.60
CA GLY A 460 -12.25 -36.85 2.26
C GLY A 460 -12.31 -38.38 2.30
N LEU A 461 -11.28 -39.05 1.74
CA LEU A 461 -11.15 -40.51 1.80
C LEU A 461 -11.01 -41.03 3.24
N LYS A 462 -10.17 -40.40 4.06
CA LYS A 462 -10.03 -40.76 5.49
C LYS A 462 -11.33 -40.62 6.27
N ARG A 463 -12.16 -39.61 5.96
CA ARG A 463 -13.47 -39.42 6.60
C ARG A 463 -14.49 -40.45 6.15
N ALA A 464 -14.43 -40.91 4.90
CA ALA A 464 -15.32 -41.96 4.37
C ALA A 464 -14.97 -43.37 4.87
N GLU A 465 -13.73 -43.56 5.35
CA GLU A 465 -13.24 -44.81 5.98
C GLU A 465 -13.61 -44.92 7.47
N ARG A 466 -14.04 -43.82 8.10
CA ARG A 466 -14.62 -43.78 9.45
C ARG A 466 -16.13 -43.96 9.38
#